data_AF-A0A8S9M0R7-F1
#
_entry.id   AF-A0A8S9M0R7-F1
#
_cell.length_a   1.000
_cell.length_b   1.000
_cell.length_c   1.000
_cell.angle_alpha   90.00
_cell.angle_beta   90.00
_cell.angle_gamma   90.00
#
_symmetry.space_group_name_H-M   'P 1'
#
loop_
_entity.id
_entity.type
_entity.pdbx_description
1 polymer ?
#
loop_
_entity_poly.entity_id
_entity_poly.type
_entity_poly.pdbx_seq_one_letter_code
_entity_poly.pdbx_strand_id
1 'polypeptide(L)'
;MSNEHKKRLESRLEWEGFIETKIKSDGNCQFSSLADQLFRCPEYHEKVRERIVKQLKTCPKIYREFVEMDSSKKRANDLPKDYSEYVKNMSKSGVWGDSVTLQAAADTLNEQVFAIMQFGVKIVVITSEKEVPSMEIVPKSLTLERVVYLSHLVGVHYNSIYLKGSETDTAPMELPGKSKNKSENDKETQGRNENDKHKNNEKKKNDRSK
;
A
#
# COMPACT_ATOMS: atom_id res chain seq x y z
N MET A 1 16.52 24.89 -13.09
CA MET A 1 16.06 23.49 -13.22
C MET A 1 14.66 23.28 -12.65
N SER A 2 14.37 23.57 -11.37
CA SER A 2 13.10 23.16 -10.74
C SER A 2 11.81 23.76 -11.34
N ASN A 3 11.82 25.02 -11.81
CA ASN A 3 10.58 25.69 -12.22
C ASN A 3 10.04 25.21 -13.57
N GLU A 4 10.91 24.85 -14.53
CA GLU A 4 10.48 24.31 -15.82
C GLU A 4 9.91 22.89 -15.65
N HIS A 5 10.57 22.05 -14.86
CA HIS A 5 10.08 20.71 -14.54
C HIS A 5 8.72 20.76 -13.84
N LYS A 6 8.54 21.70 -12.90
CA LYS A 6 7.28 21.89 -12.19
C LYS A 6 6.16 22.29 -13.17
N LYS A 7 6.36 23.34 -13.97
CA LYS A 7 5.37 23.77 -14.98
C LYS A 7 5.02 22.67 -15.97
N ARG A 8 6.00 21.90 -16.41
CA ARG A 8 5.79 20.78 -17.34
C ARG A 8 4.93 19.69 -16.71
N LEU A 9 5.21 19.32 -15.46
CA LEU A 9 4.41 18.33 -14.74
C LEU A 9 2.99 18.82 -14.51
N GLU A 10 2.83 20.06 -14.03
CA GLU A 10 1.51 20.69 -13.83
C GLU A 10 0.69 20.68 -15.13
N SER A 11 1.28 21.07 -16.25
CA SER A 11 0.61 21.07 -17.57
C SER A 11 0.17 19.66 -17.99
N ARG A 12 1.01 18.65 -17.74
CA ARG A 12 0.70 17.24 -18.08
C ARG A 12 -0.43 16.71 -17.21
N LEU A 13 -0.38 16.95 -15.91
CA LEU A 13 -1.44 16.54 -14.99
C LEU A 13 -2.77 17.22 -15.34
N GLU A 14 -2.74 18.50 -15.68
CA GLU A 14 -3.95 19.22 -16.10
C GLU A 14 -4.54 18.65 -17.39
N TRP A 15 -3.70 18.41 -18.40
CA TRP A 15 -4.09 17.84 -19.69
C TRP A 15 -4.71 16.45 -19.57
N GLU A 16 -4.11 15.59 -18.74
CA GLU A 16 -4.57 14.23 -18.48
C GLU A 16 -5.72 14.17 -17.44
N GLY A 17 -6.11 15.31 -16.88
CA GLY A 17 -7.23 15.38 -15.93
C GLY A 17 -6.92 14.85 -14.53
N PHE A 18 -5.67 14.90 -14.07
CA PHE A 18 -5.27 14.51 -12.73
C PHE A 18 -5.18 15.69 -11.75
N ILE A 19 -5.33 15.39 -10.45
CA ILE A 19 -5.03 16.28 -9.31
C ILE A 19 -4.01 15.59 -8.41
N GLU A 20 -3.03 16.35 -7.91
CA GLU A 20 -2.08 15.86 -6.92
C GLU A 20 -2.63 15.92 -5.50
N THR A 21 -2.46 14.83 -4.75
CA THR A 21 -2.54 14.84 -3.30
C THR A 21 -1.15 15.12 -2.73
N LYS A 22 -1.07 16.13 -1.88
CA LYS A 22 0.21 16.58 -1.31
C LYS A 22 0.78 15.52 -0.37
N ILE A 23 1.90 14.92 -0.78
CA ILE A 23 2.68 14.01 0.06
C ILE A 23 3.80 14.78 0.73
N LYS A 24 4.24 14.30 1.89
CA LYS A 24 5.36 14.89 2.62
C LYS A 24 6.64 14.73 1.79
N SER A 25 7.30 15.85 1.49
CA SER A 25 8.55 15.89 0.72
C SER A 25 9.75 15.45 1.56
N ASP A 26 9.81 14.16 1.88
CA ASP A 26 10.92 13.53 2.58
C ASP A 26 11.40 12.26 1.87
N GLY A 27 12.26 11.52 2.56
CA GLY A 27 12.87 10.30 2.06
C GLY A 27 11.92 9.15 1.76
N ASN A 28 10.68 9.23 2.23
CA ASN A 28 9.68 8.17 2.12
C ASN A 28 8.63 8.45 1.03
N CYS A 29 8.71 9.59 0.33
CA CYS A 29 7.66 10.07 -0.56
C CYS A 29 7.14 9.01 -1.54
N GLN A 30 8.00 8.24 -2.22
CA GLN A 30 7.54 7.20 -3.15
C GLN A 30 6.65 6.15 -2.44
N PHE A 31 7.05 5.70 -1.24
CA PHE A 31 6.30 4.72 -0.44
C PHE A 31 5.03 5.32 0.15
N SER A 32 5.05 6.59 0.54
CA SER A 32 3.89 7.32 1.03
C SER A 32 2.85 7.54 -0.07
N SER A 33 3.29 7.87 -1.28
CA SER A 33 2.41 8.02 -2.45
C SER A 33 1.77 6.69 -2.84
N LEU A 34 2.53 5.59 -2.80
CA LEU A 34 1.98 4.24 -2.98
C LEU A 34 0.98 3.89 -1.87
N ALA A 35 1.29 4.20 -0.61
CA ALA A 35 0.39 3.94 0.51
C ALA A 35 -0.93 4.73 0.40
N ASP A 36 -0.87 5.98 -0.03
CA ASP A 36 -2.06 6.79 -0.30
C ASP A 36 -2.92 6.21 -1.44
N GLN A 37 -2.29 5.81 -2.55
CA GLN A 37 -3.01 5.21 -3.68
C GLN A 37 -3.69 3.88 -3.34
N LEU A 38 -3.06 3.07 -2.49
CA LEU A 38 -3.56 1.74 -2.13
C LEU A 38 -4.57 1.77 -0.97
N PHE A 39 -4.32 2.62 0.03
CA PHE A 39 -5.02 2.60 1.32
C PHE A 39 -5.66 3.94 1.71
N ARG A 40 -5.50 5.00 0.89
CA ARG A 40 -5.90 6.39 1.22
C ARG A 40 -5.31 6.89 2.55
N CYS A 41 -4.10 6.42 2.87
CA CYS A 41 -3.42 6.71 4.12
C CYS A 41 -1.90 6.64 3.91
N PRO A 42 -1.24 7.78 3.62
CA PRO A 42 0.19 7.85 3.36
C PRO A 42 1.06 7.43 4.57
N GLU A 43 0.50 7.44 5.78
CA GLU A 43 1.16 7.01 7.02
C GLU A 43 1.52 5.52 7.00
N TYR A 44 0.94 4.71 6.11
CA TYR A 44 1.31 3.31 5.93
C TYR A 44 2.58 3.09 5.09
N HIS A 45 3.35 4.14 4.79
CA HIS A 45 4.58 4.04 4.00
C HIS A 45 5.58 3.01 4.55
N GLU A 46 5.67 2.82 5.86
CA GLU A 46 6.56 1.83 6.48
C GLU A 46 6.15 0.41 6.10
N LYS A 47 4.85 0.09 6.19
CA LYS A 47 4.32 -1.23 5.80
C LYS A 47 4.49 -1.50 4.31
N VAL A 48 4.32 -0.47 3.48
CA VAL A 48 4.55 -0.57 2.03
C VAL A 48 6.03 -0.84 1.76
N ARG A 49 6.95 -0.11 2.40
CA ARG A 49 8.40 -0.34 2.30
C ARG A 49 8.78 -1.75 2.75
N GLU A 50 8.28 -2.21 3.88
CA GLU A 50 8.55 -3.57 4.39
C GLU A 50 8.14 -4.64 3.39
N ARG A 51 6.96 -4.51 2.78
CA ARG A 51 6.47 -5.43 1.75
C ARG A 51 7.35 -5.44 0.51
N ILE A 52 7.69 -4.26 -0.02
CA ILE A 52 8.58 -4.12 -1.19
C ILE A 52 9.96 -4.71 -0.90
N VAL A 53 10.53 -4.40 0.25
CA VAL A 53 11.85 -4.94 0.66
C VAL A 53 11.78 -6.45 0.84
N LYS A 54 10.68 -7.01 1.35
CA LYS A 54 10.48 -8.46 1.42
C LYS A 54 10.45 -9.09 0.02
N GLN A 55 9.80 -8.46 -0.95
CA GLN A 55 9.79 -8.94 -2.34
C GLN A 55 11.18 -8.93 -2.95
N LEU A 56 11.94 -7.84 -2.78
CA LEU A 56 13.34 -7.75 -3.21
C LEU A 56 14.19 -8.88 -2.61
N LYS A 57 14.01 -9.19 -1.32
CA LYS A 57 14.71 -10.31 -0.64
C LYS A 57 14.30 -11.68 -1.15
N THR A 58 13.03 -11.86 -1.51
CA THR A 58 12.47 -13.18 -1.88
C THR A 58 12.77 -13.53 -3.33
N CYS A 59 12.81 -12.53 -4.22
CA CYS A 59 13.02 -12.73 -5.66
C CYS A 59 14.27 -11.99 -6.19
N PRO A 60 15.46 -12.18 -5.61
CA PRO A 60 16.65 -11.39 -5.95
C PRO A 60 17.06 -11.54 -7.42
N LYS A 61 16.85 -12.72 -8.03
CA LYS A 61 17.18 -13.00 -9.43
C LYS A 61 16.46 -12.06 -10.41
N ILE A 62 15.27 -11.59 -10.04
CA ILE A 62 14.46 -10.71 -10.89
C ILE A 62 15.02 -9.28 -10.90
N TYR A 63 15.51 -8.80 -9.76
CA TYR A 63 15.83 -7.39 -9.57
C TYR A 63 17.33 -7.08 -9.62
N ARG A 64 18.17 -8.09 -9.38
CA ARG A 64 19.62 -7.94 -9.28
C ARG A 64 20.24 -7.26 -10.50
N GLU A 65 19.90 -7.73 -11.69
CA GLU A 65 20.48 -7.21 -12.94
C GLU A 65 20.18 -5.71 -13.10
N PHE A 66 18.98 -5.25 -12.78
CA PHE A 66 18.61 -3.84 -12.86
C PHE A 66 19.44 -2.95 -11.91
N VAL A 67 19.71 -3.44 -10.69
CA VAL A 67 20.51 -2.71 -9.69
C VAL A 67 21.99 -2.66 -10.07
N GLU A 68 22.55 -3.78 -10.51
CA GLU A 68 23.97 -3.89 -10.85
C GLU A 68 24.32 -3.15 -12.16
N MET A 69 23.39 -3.11 -13.12
CA MET A 69 23.56 -2.35 -14.37
C MET A 69 23.57 -0.83 -14.15
N ASP A 70 22.81 -0.29 -13.19
CA ASP A 70 22.83 1.15 -12.88
C ASP A 70 24.10 1.55 -12.10
N SER A 71 24.55 0.65 -11.21
CA SER A 71 25.77 0.81 -10.40
C SER A 71 27.05 0.94 -11.23
N SER A 72 27.05 0.42 -12.46
CA SER A 72 28.20 0.49 -13.38
C SER A 72 28.30 1.79 -14.18
N LYS A 73 27.27 2.67 -14.14
CA LYS A 73 27.18 3.89 -14.98
C LYS A 73 27.38 5.21 -14.22
N LYS A 74 27.48 5.21 -12.88
CA LYS A 74 27.76 6.41 -12.07
C LYS A 74 28.95 6.15 -11.13
N ARG A 75 29.76 7.20 -10.93
CA ARG A 75 31.05 7.20 -10.21
C ARG A 75 31.03 6.28 -8.98
N ALA A 76 32.05 5.45 -8.87
CA ALA A 76 32.22 4.29 -8.01
C ALA A 76 32.13 4.48 -6.48
N ASN A 77 31.65 5.63 -5.98
CA ASN A 77 31.73 5.98 -4.56
C ASN A 77 30.39 6.05 -3.82
N ASP A 78 29.22 6.13 -4.49
CA ASP A 78 27.92 6.37 -3.83
C ASP A 78 26.84 5.30 -4.09
N LEU A 79 27.13 4.27 -4.89
CA LEU A 79 26.19 3.18 -5.18
C LEU A 79 26.59 1.87 -4.46
N PRO A 80 25.62 1.08 -3.95
CA PRO A 80 25.90 -0.20 -3.31
C PRO A 80 26.66 -1.12 -4.25
N LYS A 81 27.78 -1.70 -3.80
CA LYS A 81 28.61 -2.58 -4.65
C LYS A 81 28.00 -3.97 -4.85
N ASP A 82 26.97 -4.30 -4.05
CA ASP A 82 26.27 -5.59 -4.04
C ASP A 82 24.77 -5.35 -3.84
N TYR A 83 23.95 -6.13 -4.54
CA TYR A 83 22.49 -6.18 -4.38
C TYR A 83 22.05 -6.34 -2.91
N SER A 84 22.79 -7.11 -2.12
CA SER A 84 22.52 -7.26 -0.69
C SER A 84 22.59 -5.93 0.07
N GLU A 85 23.58 -5.10 -0.25
CA GLU A 85 23.74 -3.77 0.35
C GLU A 85 22.64 -2.81 -0.12
N TYR A 86 22.25 -2.88 -1.39
CA TYR A 86 21.08 -2.14 -1.91
C TYR A 86 19.82 -2.46 -1.11
N VAL A 87 19.48 -3.74 -0.96
CA VAL A 87 18.27 -4.16 -0.22
C VAL A 87 18.36 -3.77 1.26
N LYS A 88 19.55 -3.87 1.86
CA LYS A 88 19.79 -3.42 3.24
C LYS A 88 19.59 -1.91 3.38
N ASN A 89 20.09 -1.10 2.45
CA ASN A 89 19.89 0.34 2.47
C ASN A 89 18.41 0.68 2.23
N MET A 90 17.74 0.03 1.28
CA MET A 90 16.33 0.27 0.97
C MET A 90 15.38 -0.05 2.15
N SER A 91 15.82 -0.92 3.08
CA SER A 91 15.08 -1.19 4.32
C SER A 91 15.07 -0.04 5.33
N LYS A 92 15.97 0.94 5.20
CA LYS A 92 16.05 2.08 6.12
C LYS A 92 14.99 3.13 5.79
N SER A 93 14.30 3.65 6.82
CA SER A 93 13.40 4.78 6.66
C SER A 93 14.14 6.01 6.13
N GLY A 94 13.50 6.75 5.23
CA GLY A 94 14.08 7.93 4.61
C GLY A 94 15.00 7.67 3.40
N VAL A 95 15.25 6.40 3.03
CA VAL A 95 15.95 6.09 1.78
C VAL A 95 14.96 6.18 0.62
N TRP A 96 15.30 6.98 -0.41
CA TRP A 96 14.48 7.16 -1.60
C TRP A 96 14.31 5.84 -2.36
N GLY A 97 13.08 5.62 -2.83
CA GLY A 97 12.81 4.57 -3.80
C GLY A 97 13.20 5.00 -5.22
N ASP A 98 13.31 4.01 -6.10
CA ASP A 98 13.73 4.12 -7.49
C ASP A 98 12.75 3.36 -8.40
N SER A 99 13.14 3.08 -9.65
CA SER A 99 12.33 2.28 -10.57
C SER A 99 12.24 0.80 -10.16
N VAL A 100 13.26 0.26 -9.49
CA VAL A 100 13.29 -1.14 -9.03
C VAL A 100 12.30 -1.33 -7.87
N THR A 101 12.19 -0.36 -6.96
CA THR A 101 11.17 -0.41 -5.91
C THR A 101 9.75 -0.27 -6.45
N LEU A 102 9.54 0.50 -7.53
CA LEU A 102 8.24 0.54 -8.22
C LEU A 102 7.90 -0.79 -8.89
N GLN A 103 8.86 -1.42 -9.58
CA GLN A 103 8.65 -2.75 -10.16
C GLN A 103 8.35 -3.77 -9.07
N ALA A 104 9.13 -3.78 -7.99
CA ALA A 104 8.88 -4.65 -6.86
C ALA A 104 7.53 -4.37 -6.20
N ALA A 105 7.06 -3.11 -6.12
CA ALA A 105 5.73 -2.77 -5.61
C ALA A 105 4.61 -3.38 -6.49
N ALA A 106 4.71 -3.22 -7.81
CA ALA A 106 3.79 -3.82 -8.77
C ALA A 106 3.76 -5.36 -8.64
N ASP A 107 4.92 -5.98 -8.42
CA ASP A 107 5.04 -7.44 -8.30
C ASP A 107 4.58 -7.95 -6.92
N THR A 108 4.86 -7.23 -5.82
CA THR A 108 4.55 -7.65 -4.44
C THR A 108 3.05 -7.77 -4.19
N LEU A 109 2.29 -6.84 -4.75
CA LEU A 109 0.85 -6.76 -4.51
C LEU A 109 0.08 -7.92 -5.16
N ASN A 110 0.76 -8.71 -5.99
CA ASN A 110 0.27 -9.96 -6.56
C ASN A 110 0.44 -11.16 -5.60
N GLU A 111 1.38 -11.12 -4.65
CA GLU A 111 1.84 -12.33 -3.94
C GLU A 111 1.32 -12.51 -2.49
N GLN A 112 0.60 -11.56 -1.87
CA GLN A 112 0.19 -11.69 -0.46
C GLN A 112 -1.05 -12.57 -0.22
N VAL A 113 -0.79 -13.89 -0.11
CA VAL A 113 -1.10 -14.82 1.01
C VAL A 113 -2.56 -15.05 1.48
N PHE A 114 -3.57 -14.29 1.05
CA PHE A 114 -4.97 -14.69 1.21
C PHE A 114 -5.58 -14.95 -0.17
N ALA A 115 -5.80 -16.24 -0.47
CA ALA A 115 -6.16 -16.83 -1.76
C ALA A 115 -7.47 -16.32 -2.41
N ILE A 116 -8.08 -15.24 -1.93
CA ILE A 116 -9.42 -14.85 -2.35
C ILE A 116 -9.39 -13.78 -3.44
N MET A 117 -8.38 -12.89 -3.51
CA MET A 117 -8.19 -11.99 -4.65
C MET A 117 -6.69 -11.61 -4.86
N GLN A 118 -6.05 -12.16 -5.90
CA GLN A 118 -4.74 -11.69 -6.37
C GLN A 118 -4.97 -10.49 -7.31
N PHE A 119 -4.53 -9.30 -6.92
CA PHE A 119 -4.66 -8.11 -7.76
C PHE A 119 -3.31 -7.67 -8.28
N GLY A 120 -3.17 -7.69 -9.60
CA GLY A 120 -2.20 -6.93 -10.36
C GLY A 120 -2.30 -5.45 -10.02
N VAL A 121 -1.19 -4.81 -9.61
CA VAL A 121 -1.14 -3.35 -9.57
C VAL A 121 -0.30 -2.82 -10.72
N LYS A 122 -0.96 -2.25 -11.73
CA LYS A 122 -0.31 -1.43 -12.75
C LYS A 122 0.00 -0.07 -12.13
N ILE A 123 1.23 0.40 -12.23
CA ILE A 123 1.62 1.74 -11.76
C ILE A 123 1.86 2.61 -12.97
N VAL A 124 1.13 3.73 -13.06
CA VAL A 124 1.32 4.77 -14.06
C VAL A 124 1.95 5.97 -13.37
N VAL A 125 3.09 6.43 -13.89
CA VAL A 125 3.79 7.61 -13.35
C VAL A 125 3.79 8.70 -14.41
N ILE A 126 3.16 9.83 -14.12
CA ILE A 126 3.28 11.05 -14.91
C ILE A 126 4.50 11.81 -14.41
N THR A 127 5.46 12.14 -15.27
CA THR A 127 6.73 12.70 -14.82
C THR A 127 7.01 14.07 -15.43
N SER A 128 7.96 14.80 -14.85
CA SER A 128 8.50 16.03 -15.43
C SER A 128 9.64 15.78 -16.42
N GLU A 129 10.00 14.53 -16.76
CA GLU A 129 11.03 14.24 -17.75
C GLU A 129 10.68 14.83 -19.12
N LYS A 130 11.66 15.41 -19.83
CA LYS A 130 11.38 16.15 -21.06
C LYS A 130 10.82 15.25 -22.16
N GLU A 131 11.47 14.11 -22.37
CA GLU A 131 11.22 13.21 -23.52
C GLU A 131 10.22 12.10 -23.19
N VAL A 132 10.11 11.73 -21.91
CA VAL A 132 9.22 10.65 -21.45
C VAL A 132 8.12 11.27 -20.60
N PRO A 133 6.89 11.47 -21.12
CA PRO A 133 5.82 12.14 -20.39
C PRO A 133 5.23 11.30 -19.26
N SER A 134 5.21 9.98 -19.47
CA SER A 134 4.72 9.00 -18.53
C SER A 134 5.48 7.69 -18.69
N MET A 135 5.42 6.86 -17.64
CA MET A 135 5.94 5.50 -17.65
C MET A 135 4.92 4.58 -17.01
N GLU A 136 4.83 3.36 -17.55
CA GLU A 136 3.96 2.32 -17.03
C GLU A 136 4.82 1.17 -16.49
N ILE A 137 4.51 0.74 -15.28
CA ILE A 137 5.07 -0.45 -14.66
C ILE A 137 3.93 -1.45 -14.55
N VAL A 138 4.10 -2.58 -15.23
CA VAL A 138 3.11 -3.66 -15.28
C VAL A 138 3.60 -4.81 -14.39
N PRO A 139 2.70 -5.42 -13.58
CA PRO A 139 3.04 -6.60 -12.81
C PRO A 139 3.46 -7.75 -13.72
N LYS A 140 4.40 -8.60 -13.28
CA LYS A 140 4.85 -9.76 -14.06
C LYS A 140 3.79 -10.87 -14.21
N SER A 141 2.78 -10.92 -13.35
CA SER A 141 1.68 -11.87 -13.40
C SER A 141 0.35 -11.12 -13.55
N LEU A 142 -0.45 -11.50 -14.55
CA LEU A 142 -1.68 -10.81 -14.95
C LEU A 142 -2.90 -11.42 -14.25
N THR A 143 -3.37 -10.78 -13.19
CA THR A 143 -4.74 -10.94 -12.68
C THR A 143 -5.30 -9.57 -12.30
N LEU A 144 -6.64 -9.41 -12.38
CA LEU A 144 -7.45 -8.21 -12.08
C LEU A 144 -6.66 -6.92 -11.80
N GLU A 145 -6.72 -5.98 -12.74
CA GLU A 145 -5.89 -4.78 -12.72
C GLU A 145 -6.51 -3.69 -11.83
N ARG A 146 -5.81 -3.34 -10.74
CA ARG A 146 -5.91 -2.01 -10.13
C ARG A 146 -4.82 -1.14 -10.73
N VAL A 147 -5.16 0.10 -11.09
CA VAL A 147 -4.17 1.09 -11.52
C VAL A 147 -3.88 2.05 -10.38
N VAL A 148 -2.60 2.27 -10.12
CA VAL A 148 -2.07 3.25 -9.19
C VAL A 148 -1.43 4.37 -10.00
N TYR A 149 -1.77 5.61 -9.68
CA TYR A 149 -1.26 6.78 -10.37
C TYR A 149 -0.36 7.60 -9.46
N LEU A 150 0.84 7.92 -9.95
CA LEU A 150 1.80 8.76 -9.26
C LEU A 150 2.21 9.92 -10.16
N SER A 151 2.58 11.05 -9.55
CA SER A 151 3.39 12.05 -10.24
C SER A 151 4.85 11.95 -9.78
N HIS A 152 5.78 12.29 -10.67
CA HIS A 152 7.21 12.32 -10.36
C HIS A 152 7.84 13.61 -10.87
N LEU A 153 8.14 14.51 -9.93
CA LEU A 153 9.02 15.64 -10.19
C LEU A 153 10.46 15.15 -10.12
N VAL A 154 11.07 14.96 -11.29
CA VAL A 154 12.40 14.36 -11.48
C VAL A 154 13.43 14.91 -10.50
N GLY A 155 14.04 13.99 -9.73
CA GLY A 155 15.09 14.31 -8.77
C GLY A 155 14.61 15.09 -7.54
N VAL A 156 13.30 15.25 -7.37
CA VAL A 156 12.72 16.07 -6.29
C VAL A 156 11.70 15.30 -5.46
N HIS A 157 10.62 14.76 -6.07
CA HIS A 157 9.50 14.26 -5.27
C HIS A 157 8.52 13.36 -6.05
N TYR A 158 7.84 12.47 -5.32
CA TYR A 158 6.66 11.73 -5.79
C TYR A 158 5.42 12.20 -5.04
N ASN A 159 4.32 12.45 -5.75
CA ASN A 159 2.98 12.55 -5.15
C ASN A 159 2.06 11.42 -5.63
N SER A 160 0.99 11.23 -4.86
CA SER A 160 -0.18 10.47 -5.28
C SER A 160 -1.06 11.36 -6.16
N ILE A 161 -1.68 10.80 -7.21
CA ILE A 161 -2.58 11.57 -8.10
C ILE A 161 -3.90 10.85 -8.36
N TYR A 162 -4.96 11.62 -8.58
CA TYR A 162 -6.33 11.11 -8.79
C TYR A 162 -6.96 11.75 -10.02
N LEU A 163 -7.78 11.00 -10.76
CA LEU A 163 -8.58 11.61 -11.83
C LEU A 163 -9.56 12.60 -11.20
N LYS A 164 -9.69 13.76 -11.82
CA LYS A 164 -10.66 14.80 -11.45
C LYS A 164 -12.06 14.18 -11.39
N GLY A 165 -12.68 14.20 -10.22
CA GLY A 165 -14.02 13.67 -10.00
C GLY A 165 -14.12 12.19 -9.60
N SER A 166 -13.01 11.45 -9.52
CA SER A 166 -13.00 10.03 -9.12
C SER A 166 -12.37 9.79 -7.73
N GLU A 167 -12.28 10.82 -6.88
CA GLU A 167 -11.56 10.78 -5.59
C GLU A 167 -12.05 9.64 -4.67
N THR A 168 -13.27 9.15 -4.91
CA THR A 168 -13.96 8.08 -4.17
C THR A 168 -14.05 6.72 -4.88
N ASP A 169 -13.66 6.60 -6.15
CA ASP A 169 -14.04 5.43 -6.98
C ASP A 169 -13.20 4.17 -6.73
N THR A 170 -12.05 4.29 -6.06
CA THR A 170 -11.22 3.15 -5.68
C THR A 170 -11.31 2.89 -4.18
N ALA A 171 -12.11 1.89 -3.80
CA ALA A 171 -12.23 1.45 -2.41
C ALA A 171 -10.84 1.10 -1.80
N PRO A 172 -10.46 1.60 -0.62
CA PRO A 172 -9.18 1.26 0.00
C PRO A 172 -9.01 -0.24 0.14
N MET A 173 -7.78 -0.77 -0.03
CA MET A 173 -7.53 -2.18 0.25
C MET A 173 -7.70 -2.44 1.75
N GLU A 174 -8.48 -3.47 2.12
CA GLU A 174 -8.57 -3.88 3.53
C GLU A 174 -7.23 -4.44 4.01
N LEU A 175 -6.80 -3.99 5.19
CA LEU A 175 -5.60 -4.50 5.83
C LEU A 175 -5.88 -5.89 6.40
N PRO A 176 -5.05 -6.92 6.13
CA PRO A 176 -5.11 -8.16 6.88
C PRO A 176 -4.72 -7.86 8.35
N GLY A 177 -5.68 -7.98 9.28
CA GLY A 177 -5.41 -7.88 10.72
C GLY A 177 -6.47 -7.22 11.63
N LYS A 178 -7.65 -6.79 11.14
CA LYS A 178 -8.72 -6.35 12.05
C LYS A 178 -9.54 -7.54 12.55
N SER A 179 -9.17 -8.11 13.71
CA SER A 179 -10.13 -8.86 14.53
C SER A 179 -11.27 -7.91 14.91
N LYS A 180 -12.49 -8.21 14.45
CA LYS A 180 -13.71 -7.52 14.86
C LYS A 180 -14.01 -7.85 16.32
N ASN A 181 -13.53 -7.06 17.27
CA ASN A 181 -14.17 -7.00 18.58
C ASN A 181 -15.37 -6.07 18.44
N LYS A 182 -16.54 -6.67 18.23
CA LYS A 182 -17.83 -5.99 18.28
C LYS A 182 -18.16 -5.78 19.77
N SER A 183 -18.03 -4.56 20.24
CA SER A 183 -18.56 -4.13 21.54
C SER A 183 -20.08 -4.03 21.41
N GLU A 184 -20.79 -5.11 21.74
CA GLU A 184 -22.20 -5.04 22.10
C GLU A 184 -22.28 -4.75 23.60
N ASN A 185 -22.54 -3.49 23.92
CA ASN A 185 -23.22 -3.11 25.15
C ASN A 185 -23.72 -1.69 24.95
N ASP A 186 -25.00 -1.57 24.61
CA ASP A 186 -25.87 -0.66 25.34
C ASP A 186 -27.35 -0.87 24.98
N LYS A 187 -28.12 -1.09 26.06
CA LYS A 187 -29.53 -0.76 26.29
C LYS A 187 -30.60 -1.71 25.74
N GLU A 188 -31.21 -2.45 26.66
CA GLU A 188 -32.63 -2.23 26.94
C GLU A 188 -32.98 -2.50 28.40
N THR A 189 -33.75 -1.55 28.96
CA THR A 189 -34.11 -1.39 30.36
C THR A 189 -35.47 -2.04 30.62
N GLN A 190 -35.59 -2.70 31.77
CA GLN A 190 -36.80 -3.03 32.55
C GLN A 190 -38.19 -2.90 31.90
N GLY A 191 -38.91 -4.03 31.85
CA GLY A 191 -40.36 -4.10 31.70
C GLY A 191 -40.92 -5.40 32.28
N ARG A 192 -41.59 -5.29 33.43
CA ARG A 192 -42.26 -6.32 34.23
C ARG A 192 -43.45 -6.92 33.47
N ASN A 193 -43.68 -8.24 33.55
CA ASN A 193 -45.04 -8.80 33.74
C ASN A 193 -45.01 -10.30 34.07
N GLU A 194 -45.87 -10.64 35.02
CA GLU A 194 -46.09 -11.94 35.65
C GLU A 194 -47.02 -12.85 34.82
N ASN A 195 -47.04 -14.13 35.22
CA ASN A 195 -48.04 -15.18 34.99
C ASN A 195 -47.85 -16.07 33.76
N ASP A 196 -47.39 -17.30 33.98
CA ASP A 196 -48.30 -18.43 33.88
C ASP A 196 -47.90 -19.62 34.76
N LYS A 197 -48.92 -20.16 35.44
CA LYS A 197 -48.90 -21.34 36.31
C LYS A 197 -49.06 -22.59 35.44
N HIS A 198 -48.36 -23.68 35.74
CA HIS A 198 -49.02 -24.93 36.18
C HIS A 198 -48.06 -26.01 36.70
N LYS A 199 -48.54 -26.66 37.76
CA LYS A 199 -47.96 -27.72 38.60
C LYS A 199 -47.77 -29.06 37.88
N ASN A 200 -46.78 -29.83 38.31
CA ASN A 200 -46.93 -31.22 38.82
C ASN A 200 -45.60 -31.71 39.42
N ASN A 201 -45.44 -31.79 40.74
CA ASN A 201 -45.82 -32.82 41.72
C ASN A 201 -44.86 -34.03 41.85
N GLU A 202 -44.15 -34.02 43.00
CA GLU A 202 -43.99 -35.12 43.97
C GLU A 202 -43.02 -36.31 43.78
N LYS A 203 -42.20 -36.46 44.85
CA LYS A 203 -41.65 -37.67 45.56
C LYS A 203 -40.13 -37.67 45.59
N LYS A 204 -39.41 -37.85 46.70
CA LYS A 204 -39.73 -38.25 48.09
C LYS A 204 -38.52 -37.86 48.96
N LYS A 205 -38.76 -37.28 50.15
CA LYS A 205 -37.83 -37.34 51.29
C LYS A 205 -37.93 -38.73 51.93
N ASN A 206 -36.79 -39.25 52.41
CA ASN A 206 -36.57 -40.03 53.64
C ASN A 206 -35.23 -40.75 53.49
N ASP A 207 -34.22 -40.31 54.24
CA ASP A 207 -33.81 -40.84 55.55
C ASP A 207 -32.65 -41.82 55.39
N ARG A 208 -31.48 -41.45 55.93
CA ARG A 208 -30.91 -42.16 57.07
C ARG A 208 -29.74 -41.40 57.68
N SER A 209 -29.93 -41.09 58.96
CA SER A 209 -28.96 -40.73 60.01
C SER A 209 -27.71 -41.64 59.96
N LYS A 210 -26.53 -41.20 60.37
CA LYS A 210 -26.12 -40.69 61.69
C LYS A 210 -24.75 -40.03 61.56
#